data_AF-G8S5E5-F1
#
_entry.id   AF-G8S5E5-F1
#
_cell.length_a   1.000
_cell.length_b   1.000
_cell.length_c   1.000
_cell.angle_alpha   90.00
_cell.angle_beta   90.00
_cell.angle_gamma   90.00
#
_symmetry.space_group_name_H-M   'P 1'
#
loop_
_entity.id
_entity.type
_entity.pdbx_description
1 polymer ?
#
loop_
_entity_poly.entity_id
_entity_poly.type
_entity_poly.pdbx_seq_one_letter_code
_entity_poly.pdbx_strand_id
1 'polypeptide(L)'
;MTRDGIRGGQQRVDVLLDRLTDAEERLHQLGDGHWANWLARDRARVAQGDAYGLEHLKQAFGGMGSINDAYPQDDGAIGATLADIHRLAAQLLADHQAADGPGVHRSPPR
;
A
#
# COMPACT_ATOMS: atom_id res chain seq x y z
N MET A 1 7.45 3.19 -23.85
CA MET A 1 6.40 3.27 -22.81
C MET A 1 5.09 2.81 -23.42
N THR A 2 4.67 1.59 -23.09
CA THR A 2 3.46 0.96 -23.65
C THR A 2 2.24 1.50 -22.91
N ARG A 3 1.19 1.92 -23.63
CA ARG A 3 -0.10 2.38 -23.05
C ARG A 3 -0.73 1.36 -22.08
N ASP A 4 -0.33 0.11 -22.21
CA ASP A 4 -0.73 -1.02 -21.38
C ASP A 4 -0.19 -0.92 -19.93
N GLY A 5 1.06 -0.49 -19.75
CA GLY A 5 1.68 -0.37 -18.42
C GLY A 5 1.03 0.72 -17.57
N ILE A 6 0.70 1.87 -18.18
CA ILE A 6 0.04 2.99 -17.47
C ILE A 6 -1.38 2.59 -17.03
N ARG A 7 -2.11 1.84 -17.86
CA ARG A 7 -3.43 1.31 -17.49
C ARG A 7 -3.35 0.24 -16.40
N GLY A 8 -2.35 -0.63 -16.44
CA GLY A 8 -2.10 -1.63 -15.40
C GLY A 8 -1.80 -1.00 -14.04
N GLY A 9 -0.98 0.04 -13.99
CA GLY A 9 -0.71 0.81 -12.76
C GLY A 9 -1.97 1.48 -12.21
N GLN A 10 -2.74 2.16 -13.06
CA GLN A 10 -3.99 2.81 -12.64
C GLN A 10 -5.03 1.81 -12.13
N GLN A 11 -5.17 0.66 -12.77
CA GLN A 11 -6.08 -0.40 -12.30
C GLN A 11 -5.67 -0.95 -10.94
N ARG A 12 -4.37 -1.13 -10.69
CA ARG A 12 -3.87 -1.56 -9.37
C ARG A 12 -4.13 -0.51 -8.30
N VAL A 13 -4.01 0.78 -8.63
CA VAL A 13 -4.38 1.88 -7.71
C VAL A 13 -5.87 1.81 -7.38
N ASP A 14 -6.74 1.65 -8.37
CA ASP A 14 -8.19 1.55 -8.16
C ASP A 14 -8.56 0.38 -7.22
N VAL A 15 -7.99 -0.80 -7.47
CA VAL A 15 -8.16 -1.98 -6.60
C VAL A 15 -7.59 -1.70 -5.19
N LEU A 16 -6.43 -1.05 -5.07
CA LEU A 16 -5.87 -0.70 -3.77
C LEU A 16 -6.81 0.24 -2.97
N LEU A 17 -7.41 1.23 -3.63
CA LEU A 17 -8.35 2.16 -2.99
C LEU A 17 -9.63 1.46 -2.52
N ASP A 18 -10.14 0.51 -3.30
CA ASP A 18 -11.28 -0.34 -2.91
C ASP A 18 -10.95 -1.17 -1.67
N ARG A 19 -9.78 -1.85 -1.66
CA ARG A 19 -9.34 -2.65 -0.50
C ARG A 19 -9.12 -1.81 0.74
N LEU A 20 -8.53 -0.62 0.62
CA LEU A 20 -8.35 0.30 1.74
C LEU A 20 -9.70 0.70 2.33
N THR A 21 -10.70 0.98 1.49
CA THR A 21 -12.05 1.31 1.95
C THR A 21 -12.69 0.14 2.71
N ASP A 22 -12.61 -1.08 2.17
CA ASP A 22 -13.11 -2.29 2.83
C ASP A 22 -12.41 -2.55 4.18
N ALA A 23 -11.09 -2.34 4.26
CA ALA A 23 -10.33 -2.48 5.50
C ALA A 23 -10.72 -1.40 6.53
N GLU A 24 -10.87 -0.14 6.12
CA GLU A 24 -11.32 0.97 6.98
C GLU A 24 -12.67 0.64 7.64
N GLU A 25 -13.66 0.21 6.86
CA GLU A 25 -15.00 -0.12 7.37
C GLU A 25 -14.96 -1.28 8.37
N ARG A 26 -14.18 -2.33 8.08
CA ARG A 26 -14.04 -3.50 8.97
C ARG A 26 -13.31 -3.16 10.25
N LEU A 27 -12.24 -2.38 10.19
CA LEU A 27 -11.53 -1.92 11.39
C LEU A 27 -12.45 -1.05 12.27
N HIS A 28 -13.29 -0.21 11.66
CA HIS A 28 -14.31 0.53 12.40
C HIS A 28 -15.33 -0.40 13.08
N GLN A 29 -15.77 -1.47 12.42
CA GLN A 29 -16.67 -2.48 13.02
C GLN A 29 -16.01 -3.23 14.18
N LEU A 30 -14.70 -3.44 14.12
CA LEU A 30 -13.90 -4.05 15.19
C LEU A 30 -13.59 -3.07 16.33
N GLY A 31 -13.91 -1.79 16.18
CA GLY A 31 -13.65 -0.74 17.16
C GLY A 31 -12.25 -0.13 17.06
N ASP A 32 -11.49 -0.48 16.02
CA ASP A 32 -10.07 -0.13 15.87
C ASP A 32 -9.88 1.16 15.04
N GLY A 33 -10.38 2.27 15.61
CA GLY A 33 -10.36 3.58 14.96
C GLY A 33 -8.95 4.13 14.69
N HIS A 34 -7.94 3.65 15.41
CA HIS A 34 -6.54 4.03 15.19
C HIS A 34 -6.06 3.61 13.79
N TRP A 35 -6.19 2.31 13.48
CA TRP A 35 -5.78 1.75 12.20
C TRP A 35 -6.71 2.19 11.06
N ALA A 36 -8.02 2.29 11.32
CA ALA A 36 -8.96 2.81 10.31
C ALA A 36 -8.59 4.23 9.86
N ASN A 37 -8.31 5.15 10.81
CA ASN A 37 -7.89 6.51 10.48
C ASN A 37 -6.50 6.56 9.81
N TRP A 38 -5.60 5.61 10.14
CA TRP A 38 -4.32 5.49 9.44
C TRP A 38 -4.54 5.16 7.96
N LEU A 39 -5.29 4.09 7.66
CA LEU A 39 -5.58 3.65 6.29
C LEU A 39 -6.34 4.72 5.50
N ALA A 40 -7.29 5.43 6.12
CA ALA A 40 -8.04 6.51 5.49
C ALA A 40 -7.12 7.65 4.99
N ARG A 41 -6.09 8.00 5.77
CA ARG A 41 -5.10 9.03 5.38
C ARG A 41 -4.25 8.57 4.21
N ASP A 42 -3.82 7.32 4.22
CA ASP A 42 -3.03 6.74 3.13
C ASP A 42 -3.85 6.63 1.85
N ARG A 43 -5.11 6.17 1.94
CA ARG A 43 -6.05 6.13 0.81
C ARG A 43 -6.22 7.51 0.18
N ALA A 44 -6.40 8.55 0.98
CA ALA A 44 -6.53 9.92 0.47
C ALA A 44 -5.26 10.40 -0.27
N ARG A 45 -4.06 10.02 0.19
CA ARG A 45 -2.79 10.34 -0.48
C ARG A 45 -2.63 9.59 -1.80
N VAL A 46 -2.91 8.28 -1.79
CA VAL A 46 -2.84 7.43 -2.98
C VAL A 46 -3.85 7.89 -4.04
N ALA A 47 -5.06 8.28 -3.63
CA ALA A 47 -6.08 8.82 -4.55
C ALA A 47 -5.66 10.14 -5.21
N GLN A 48 -4.79 10.92 -4.57
CA GLN A 48 -4.21 12.14 -5.13
C GLN A 48 -3.01 11.87 -6.04
N GLY A 49 -2.61 10.61 -6.23
CA GLY A 49 -1.45 10.23 -7.03
C GLY A 49 -0.12 10.48 -6.33
N ASP A 50 -0.12 10.62 -5.01
CA ASP A 50 1.10 10.86 -4.24
C ASP A 50 1.85 9.54 -3.99
N ALA A 51 3.01 9.38 -4.64
CA ALA A 51 3.89 8.22 -4.46
C ALA A 51 4.37 8.08 -3.01
N TYR A 52 4.44 9.18 -2.25
CA TYR A 52 4.77 9.15 -0.82
C TYR A 52 3.68 8.45 0.01
N GLY A 53 2.43 8.43 -0.48
CA GLY A 53 1.33 7.70 0.14
C GLY A 53 1.58 6.18 0.20
N LEU A 54 2.21 5.60 -0.83
CA LEU A 54 2.52 4.17 -0.86
C LEU A 54 3.67 3.80 0.09
N GLU A 55 4.68 4.65 0.18
CA GLU A 55 5.80 4.46 1.11
C GLU A 55 5.32 4.57 2.57
N HIS A 56 4.43 5.53 2.85
CA HIS A 56 3.82 5.69 4.18
C HIS A 56 2.89 4.52 4.52
N LEU A 57 2.07 4.07 3.57
CA LEU A 57 1.22 2.88 3.73
C LEU A 57 2.07 1.65 4.10
N LYS A 58 3.24 1.48 3.48
CA LYS A 58 4.16 0.39 3.79
C LYS A 58 4.65 0.39 5.25
N GLN A 59 4.76 1.56 5.88
CA GLN A 59 5.16 1.66 7.28
C GLN A 59 4.10 1.06 8.21
N ALA A 60 2.82 1.08 7.83
CA ALA A 60 1.76 0.44 8.61
C ALA A 60 1.94 -1.10 8.69
N PHE A 61 2.58 -1.71 7.69
CA PHE A 61 2.77 -3.15 7.57
C PHE A 61 4.16 -3.64 8.04
N GLY A 62 5.06 -2.72 8.41
CA GLY A 62 6.45 -3.02 8.77
C GLY A 62 6.79 -2.60 10.20
N GLY A 63 7.50 -3.45 10.94
CA GLY A 63 7.95 -3.19 12.30
C GLY A 63 7.18 -3.95 13.39
N MET A 64 7.61 -3.78 14.64
CA MET A 64 6.96 -4.35 15.83
C MET A 64 5.68 -3.57 16.14
N GLY A 65 4.53 -4.25 16.28
CA GLY A 65 3.23 -3.61 16.47
C GLY A 65 2.61 -3.03 15.19
N SER A 66 2.96 -3.59 14.02
CA SER A 66 2.35 -3.23 12.74
C SER A 66 0.92 -3.78 12.63
N ILE A 67 0.16 -3.31 11.63
CA ILE A 67 -1.21 -3.75 11.42
C ILE A 67 -1.32 -5.25 11.15
N ASN A 68 -0.28 -5.87 10.57
CA ASN A 68 -0.20 -7.32 10.34
C ASN A 68 0.10 -8.12 11.63
N ASP A 69 0.65 -7.48 12.65
CA ASP A 69 0.86 -8.09 13.97
C ASP A 69 -0.46 -8.10 14.76
N ALA A 70 -1.21 -6.99 14.65
CA ALA A 70 -2.55 -6.87 15.22
C ALA A 70 -3.58 -7.76 14.49
N TYR A 71 -3.47 -7.86 13.17
CA TYR A 71 -4.39 -8.60 12.29
C TYR A 71 -3.60 -9.49 11.32
N PRO A 72 -3.15 -10.67 11.77
CA PRO A 72 -2.42 -11.59 10.93
C PRO A 72 -3.28 -12.06 9.76
N GLN A 73 -2.65 -12.53 8.68
CA GLN A 73 -3.37 -12.94 7.45
C GLN A 73 -4.45 -14.02 7.70
N ASP A 74 -4.27 -14.86 8.71
CA ASP A 74 -5.23 -15.91 9.09
C ASP A 74 -6.42 -15.37 9.92
N ASP A 75 -6.39 -14.10 10.31
CA ASP A 75 -7.43 -13.42 11.09
C ASP A 75 -8.62 -13.03 10.19
N GLY A 76 -9.31 -14.06 9.70
CA GLY A 76 -10.53 -13.96 8.92
C GLY A 76 -10.44 -13.02 7.71
N ALA A 77 -11.52 -12.28 7.48
CA ALA A 77 -11.65 -11.45 6.31
C ALA A 77 -10.73 -10.21 6.36
N ILE A 78 -10.47 -9.64 7.56
CA ILE A 78 -9.64 -8.44 7.70
C ILE A 78 -8.17 -8.76 7.40
N GLY A 79 -7.63 -9.86 7.93
CA GLY A 79 -6.27 -10.30 7.64
C GLY A 79 -6.02 -10.53 6.14
N ALA A 80 -6.98 -11.15 5.45
CA ALA A 80 -6.90 -11.35 4.00
C ALA A 80 -6.93 -10.03 3.21
N THR A 81 -7.79 -9.08 3.59
CA THR A 81 -7.82 -7.75 2.96
C THR A 81 -6.50 -7.00 3.17
N LEU A 82 -5.95 -7.01 4.39
CA LEU A 82 -4.69 -6.36 4.72
C LEU A 82 -3.50 -6.96 3.94
N ALA A 83 -3.47 -8.28 3.78
CA ALA A 83 -2.45 -8.93 2.96
C ALA A 83 -2.55 -8.53 1.48
N ASP A 84 -3.77 -8.35 0.95
CA ASP A 84 -3.99 -7.89 -0.43
C ASP A 84 -3.50 -6.44 -0.62
N ILE A 85 -3.81 -5.55 0.33
CA ILE A 85 -3.34 -4.16 0.37
C ILE A 85 -1.81 -4.11 0.33
N HIS A 86 -1.15 -4.86 1.22
CA HIS A 86 0.31 -4.89 1.29
C HIS A 86 0.94 -5.39 -0.01
N ARG A 87 0.37 -6.42 -0.63
CA ARG A 87 0.83 -6.95 -1.92
C ARG A 87 0.69 -5.92 -3.04
N LEU A 88 -0.46 -5.27 -3.16
CA LEU A 88 -0.74 -4.25 -4.18
C LEU A 88 0.18 -3.05 -4.02
N ALA A 89 0.37 -2.57 -2.79
CA ALA A 89 1.29 -1.48 -2.50
C ALA A 89 2.74 -1.82 -2.92
N ALA A 90 3.21 -3.03 -2.62
CA ALA A 90 4.54 -3.48 -3.03
C ALA A 90 4.71 -3.55 -4.56
N GLN A 91 3.68 -4.02 -5.27
CA GLN A 91 3.69 -4.07 -6.74
C GLN A 91 3.71 -2.67 -7.37
N LEU A 92 2.94 -1.73 -6.83
CA LEU A 92 2.90 -0.35 -7.30
C LEU A 92 4.23 0.37 -7.08
N LEU A 93 4.88 0.15 -5.93
CA LEU A 93 6.21 0.70 -5.65
C LEU A 93 7.28 0.12 -6.59
N ALA A 94 7.25 -1.18 -6.86
CA ALA A 94 8.16 -1.80 -7.81
C ALA A 94 7.96 -1.25 -9.23
N ASP A 95 6.71 -1.01 -9.65
CA ASP A 95 6.36 -0.40 -10.93
C ASP A 95 6.92 1.04 -11.04
N HIS A 96 6.77 1.82 -9.97
CA HIS A 96 7.31 3.18 -9.87
C HIS A 96 8.85 3.20 -9.96
N GLN A 97 9.54 2.32 -9.23
CA GLN A 97 11.00 2.19 -9.25
C GLN A 97 11.51 1.71 -10.62
N ALA A 98 10.80 0.82 -11.29
CA ALA A 98 11.14 0.38 -12.64
C ALA A 98 10.95 1.50 -13.68
N ALA A 99 9.97 2.38 -13.48
CA ALA A 99 9.71 3.54 -14.33
C ALA A 99 10.73 4.68 -14.15
N ASP A 100 11.28 4.86 -12.94
CA ASP A 100 12.33 5.85 -12.63
C ASP A 100 13.72 5.44 -13.15
N GLY A 101 13.86 4.18 -13.62
CA GLY A 101 15.09 3.62 -14.17
C GLY A 101 16.10 3.23 -13.06
N PRO A 102 17.03 2.29 -13.33
CA PRO A 102 18.10 2.00 -12.37
C PRO A 102 19.02 3.22 -12.28
N GLY A 103 18.77 4.05 -11.27
CA GLY A 103 19.73 5.03 -10.79
C GLY A 103 21.03 4.30 -10.49
N VAL A 104 21.98 4.39 -11.42
CA VAL A 104 23.34 3.88 -11.29
C VAL A 104 23.88 4.20 -9.91
N HIS A 105 24.11 3.16 -9.10
CA HIS A 105 24.91 3.24 -7.90
C HIS A 105 26.34 3.58 -8.33
N ARG A 106 26.63 4.87 -8.50
CA ARG A 106 28.00 5.37 -8.66
C ARG A 106 28.69 5.18 -7.31
N SER A 107 29.44 4.10 -7.18
CA SER A 107 30.45 3.96 -6.14
C SER A 107 31.39 5.18 -6.21
N PRO A 108 31.73 5.84 -5.08
CA PRO A 108 32.73 6.90 -5.08
C PRO A 108 34.13 6.30 -5.34
N PRO A 109 35.02 6.99 -6.08
CA PRO A 109 36.38 6.50 -6.31
C PRO A 109 37.17 6.50 -5.00
N ARG A 110 37.96 5.44 -4.79
CA ARG A 110 39.09 5.41 -3.85
C ARG A 110 40.38 5.42 -4.64
#